data_AF-A0A1M3E1Y4-F1
#
_entry.id   AF-A0A1M3E1Y4-F1
#
_cell.length_a   1.000
_cell.length_b   1.000
_cell.length_c   1.000
_cell.angle_alpha   90.00
_cell.angle_beta   90.00
_cell.angle_gamma   90.00
#
_symmetry.space_group_name_H-M   'P 1'
#
loop_
_entity.id
_entity.type
_entity.pdbx_description
1 polymer ?
#
loop_
_entity_poly.entity_id
_entity_poly.type
_entity_poly.pdbx_seq_one_letter_code
_entity_poly.pdbx_strand_id
1 'polypeptide(L)'
;MKKIFTILSIAAVSMISAQNLVTNGDFETGSIDPWVKGGTATSYGLPTIYNTGAHGGTYYAGYVGATGTTGFSQDIAISGGTSYTISFWYKAIGDGTDARIWSVFKDAAGGILYLAGDNTTTATGAQIDPLRGPYNLYLTPANDWTQYSFTFTSPAAATIFQLSVRAYNNSTNVSYDDFSLVGGTAAVEGVAVSKHALVKNTLVKDALVFATKSDIQIINMNGQVVKTASVDNNSTLDLSALPKGTYIVKGIANGEGSVQKINKQ
;
A
#
# COMPACT_ATOMS: atom_id res chain seq x y z
N MET A 1 56.95 2.18 0.44
CA MET A 1 55.73 1.44 0.80
C MET A 1 54.52 2.26 0.39
N LYS A 2 53.81 1.88 -0.69
CA LYS A 2 52.64 2.61 -1.18
C LYS A 2 51.44 2.29 -0.27
N LYS A 3 50.86 3.31 0.35
CA LYS A 3 49.64 3.17 1.16
C LYS A 3 48.44 3.14 0.20
N ILE A 4 47.77 1.99 0.12
CA ILE A 4 46.49 1.85 -0.60
C ILE A 4 45.41 2.30 0.37
N PHE A 5 44.73 3.40 0.03
CA PHE A 5 43.51 3.82 0.72
C PHE A 5 42.33 3.18 -0.01
N THR A 6 41.69 2.21 0.64
CA THR A 6 40.41 1.66 0.18
C THR A 6 39.33 2.70 0.42
N ILE A 7 38.80 3.30 -0.66
CA ILE A 7 37.60 4.13 -0.59
C ILE A 7 36.41 3.18 -0.48
N LEU A 8 35.76 3.18 0.68
CA LEU A 8 34.48 2.53 0.88
C LEU A 8 33.42 3.34 0.14
N SER A 9 33.07 2.93 -1.07
CA SER A 9 31.94 3.47 -1.82
C SER A 9 30.66 3.21 -1.03
N ILE A 10 30.15 4.23 -0.35
CA ILE A 10 28.79 4.26 0.17
C ILE A 10 27.86 4.15 -1.05
N ALA A 11 27.26 2.97 -1.23
CA ALA A 11 26.08 2.87 -2.07
C ALA A 11 25.01 3.74 -1.42
N ALA A 12 24.73 4.90 -2.01
CA ALA A 12 23.56 5.68 -1.64
C ALA A 12 22.33 4.82 -1.96
N VAL A 13 21.73 4.24 -0.92
CA VAL A 13 20.40 3.64 -1.02
C VAL A 13 19.46 4.81 -1.24
N SER A 14 19.10 5.06 -2.50
CA SER A 14 18.02 5.98 -2.83
C SER A 14 16.74 5.40 -2.23
N MET A 15 16.29 5.94 -1.11
CA MET A 15 14.93 5.71 -0.62
C MET A 15 14.00 6.27 -1.68
N ILE A 16 13.44 5.41 -2.53
CA ILE A 16 12.36 5.79 -3.44
C ILE A 16 11.15 6.04 -2.55
N SER A 17 10.98 7.27 -2.07
CA SER A 17 9.68 7.70 -1.58
C SER A 17 8.74 7.60 -2.77
N ALA A 18 7.71 6.78 -2.66
CA ALA A 18 6.74 6.66 -3.73
C ALA A 18 6.08 8.02 -3.96
N GLN A 19 6.11 8.51 -5.21
CA GLN A 19 5.65 9.84 -5.58
C GLN A 19 4.12 9.91 -5.51
N ASN A 20 3.59 11.00 -4.96
CA ASN A 20 2.16 11.30 -5.06
C ASN A 20 1.82 11.56 -6.54
N LEU A 21 0.90 10.77 -7.09
CA LEU A 21 0.43 10.86 -8.47
C LEU A 21 -0.66 11.92 -8.66
N VAL A 22 -1.26 12.41 -7.59
CA VAL A 22 -2.23 13.51 -7.64
C VAL A 22 -1.50 14.81 -7.91
N THR A 23 -1.95 15.56 -8.92
CA THR A 23 -1.45 16.90 -9.20
C THR A 23 -2.31 17.94 -8.48
N ASN A 24 -1.68 18.95 -7.87
CA ASN A 24 -2.34 19.98 -7.06
C ASN A 24 -3.35 19.37 -6.05
N GLY A 25 -2.90 18.34 -5.31
CA GLY A 25 -3.75 17.64 -4.32
C GLY A 25 -3.91 18.40 -3.01
N ASP A 26 -2.97 19.30 -2.71
CA ASP A 26 -2.92 20.21 -1.56
C ASP A 26 -3.48 21.61 -1.88
N PHE A 27 -3.85 21.86 -3.14
CA PHE A 27 -4.44 23.13 -3.60
C PHE A 27 -3.56 24.38 -3.41
N GLU A 28 -2.27 24.23 -3.11
CA GLU A 28 -1.36 25.34 -2.78
C GLU A 28 -1.01 26.24 -3.97
N THR A 29 -1.50 25.90 -5.17
CA THR A 29 -1.52 26.82 -6.31
C THR A 29 -2.55 27.96 -6.15
N GLY A 30 -3.44 27.88 -5.15
CA GLY A 30 -4.55 28.81 -4.97
C GLY A 30 -5.67 28.68 -6.01
N SER A 31 -5.61 27.62 -6.83
CA SER A 31 -6.59 27.30 -7.89
C SER A 31 -7.03 25.85 -7.80
N ILE A 32 -8.19 25.55 -8.38
CA ILE A 32 -8.72 24.19 -8.50
C ILE A 32 -8.08 23.41 -9.66
N ASP A 33 -7.37 24.07 -10.58
CA ASP A 33 -6.73 23.38 -11.71
C ASP A 33 -5.66 22.37 -11.23
N PRO A 34 -5.55 21.17 -11.82
CA PRO A 34 -6.23 20.69 -13.03
C PRO A 34 -7.50 19.88 -12.74
N TRP A 35 -8.08 19.99 -11.54
CA TRP A 35 -9.30 19.28 -11.21
C TRP A 35 -10.48 19.83 -12.02
N VAL A 36 -11.35 18.92 -12.47
CA VAL A 36 -12.55 19.26 -13.24
C VAL A 36 -13.79 18.96 -12.41
N LYS A 37 -14.92 19.60 -12.74
CA LYS A 37 -16.20 19.25 -12.12
C LYS A 37 -16.50 17.77 -12.38
N GLY A 38 -16.98 17.09 -11.35
CA GLY A 38 -17.40 15.70 -11.46
C GLY A 38 -18.73 15.58 -12.20
N GLY A 39 -19.10 14.36 -12.58
CA GLY A 39 -20.41 14.05 -13.16
C GLY A 39 -20.70 14.78 -14.48
N THR A 40 -21.84 14.43 -15.09
CA THR A 40 -22.33 15.07 -16.32
C THR A 40 -23.57 15.93 -16.06
N ALA A 41 -24.18 15.80 -14.88
CA ALA A 41 -25.34 16.57 -14.50
C ALA A 41 -25.00 18.06 -14.34
N THR A 42 -25.93 18.93 -14.71
CA THR A 42 -25.79 20.38 -14.59
C THR A 42 -25.67 20.88 -13.15
N SER A 43 -26.08 20.07 -12.17
CA SER A 43 -25.94 20.37 -10.74
C SER A 43 -24.50 20.38 -10.24
N TYR A 44 -23.56 19.81 -10.98
CA TYR A 44 -22.17 19.77 -10.59
C TYR A 44 -21.46 21.09 -10.91
N GLY A 45 -20.82 21.64 -9.89
CA GLY A 45 -19.94 22.79 -9.96
C GLY A 45 -18.58 22.49 -9.33
N LEU A 46 -17.56 23.23 -9.71
CA LEU A 46 -16.25 23.19 -9.05
C LEU A 46 -16.38 23.70 -7.59
N PRO A 47 -15.55 23.19 -6.66
CA PRO A 47 -15.49 23.74 -5.31
C PRO A 47 -14.90 25.16 -5.33
N THR A 48 -15.14 25.90 -4.26
CA THR A 48 -14.38 27.12 -3.97
C THR A 48 -13.06 26.75 -3.33
N ILE A 49 -11.97 27.42 -3.70
CA ILE A 49 -10.69 27.33 -2.99
C ILE A 49 -10.66 28.38 -1.88
N TYR A 50 -10.59 27.93 -0.64
CA TYR A 50 -10.54 28.76 0.56
C TYR A 50 -9.10 28.82 1.08
N ASN A 51 -8.77 29.86 1.85
CA ASN A 51 -7.41 30.15 2.32
C ASN A 51 -7.29 30.31 3.86
N THR A 52 -8.29 29.86 4.62
CA THR A 52 -8.32 29.97 6.08
C THR A 52 -8.85 28.69 6.71
N GLY A 53 -8.03 28.05 7.54
CA GLY A 53 -8.39 26.79 8.21
C GLY A 53 -8.23 25.55 7.34
N ALA A 54 -7.31 25.59 6.36
CA ALA A 54 -6.82 24.42 5.63
C ALA A 54 -6.25 23.35 6.59
N HIS A 55 -6.15 22.11 6.14
CA HIS A 55 -5.51 21.05 6.93
C HIS A 55 -3.99 21.20 6.85
N GLY A 56 -3.47 21.24 5.63
CA GLY A 56 -2.09 21.55 5.30
C GLY A 56 -1.99 22.95 4.68
N GLY A 57 -0.79 23.54 4.71
CA GLY A 57 -0.51 24.77 3.96
C GLY A 57 -1.49 25.93 4.21
N THR A 58 -1.95 26.53 3.11
CA THR A 58 -2.81 27.72 3.09
C THR A 58 -4.19 27.41 2.54
N TYR A 59 -4.30 26.56 1.52
CA TYR A 59 -5.48 26.45 0.67
C TYR A 59 -6.17 25.11 0.80
N TYR A 60 -7.50 25.09 0.61
CA TYR A 60 -8.27 23.84 0.54
C TYR A 60 -9.51 24.01 -0.35
N ALA A 61 -10.07 22.91 -0.83
CA ALA A 61 -11.29 22.91 -1.64
C ALA A 61 -12.54 22.70 -0.76
N GLY A 62 -13.60 23.50 -0.97
CA GLY A 62 -14.82 23.37 -0.18
C GLY A 62 -16.12 23.68 -0.95
N TYR A 63 -17.19 23.03 -0.47
CA TYR A 63 -18.58 23.34 -0.77
C TYR A 63 -19.29 23.73 0.53
N VAL A 64 -19.71 24.99 0.62
CA VAL A 64 -20.51 25.49 1.75
C VAL A 64 -21.98 25.52 1.34
N GLY A 65 -22.86 24.86 2.12
CA GLY A 65 -24.29 24.88 1.88
C GLY A 65 -24.70 24.24 0.56
N ALA A 66 -24.18 23.06 0.20
CA ALA A 66 -24.50 22.47 -1.10
C ALA A 66 -26.01 22.15 -1.20
N THR A 67 -26.63 22.53 -2.30
CA THR A 67 -28.09 22.43 -2.53
C THR A 67 -28.48 21.25 -3.42
N GLY A 68 -27.50 20.52 -3.93
CA GLY A 68 -27.66 19.36 -4.80
C GLY A 68 -26.38 18.54 -4.83
N THR A 69 -26.41 17.38 -5.48
CA THR A 69 -25.19 16.59 -5.67
C THR A 69 -24.21 17.34 -6.57
N THR A 70 -23.00 17.51 -6.07
CA THR A 70 -21.87 18.14 -6.75
C THR A 70 -20.58 17.38 -6.42
N GLY A 71 -19.45 17.83 -6.95
CA GLY A 71 -18.16 17.20 -6.75
C GLY A 71 -17.16 17.57 -7.84
N PHE A 72 -15.95 17.07 -7.68
CA PHE A 72 -14.84 17.30 -8.60
C PHE A 72 -13.98 16.04 -8.71
N SER A 73 -13.18 15.98 -9.76
CA SER A 73 -12.42 14.79 -10.10
C SER A 73 -11.12 15.11 -10.85
N GLN A 74 -10.17 14.18 -10.76
CA GLN A 74 -8.96 14.16 -11.56
C GLN A 74 -8.79 12.76 -12.16
N ASP A 75 -8.52 12.69 -13.45
CA ASP A 75 -8.10 11.45 -14.11
C ASP A 75 -6.58 11.31 -13.94
N ILE A 76 -6.16 10.25 -13.26
CA ILE A 76 -4.75 10.00 -12.93
C ILE A 76 -4.32 8.73 -13.65
N ALA A 77 -3.24 8.81 -14.43
CA ALA A 77 -2.68 7.64 -15.10
C ALA A 77 -2.13 6.64 -14.07
N ILE A 78 -2.49 5.37 -14.22
CA ILE A 78 -2.04 4.28 -13.36
C ILE A 78 -1.71 3.03 -14.19
N SER A 79 -1.03 2.07 -13.56
CA SER A 79 -0.87 0.73 -14.08
C SER A 79 -1.94 -0.19 -13.51
N GLY A 80 -2.61 -0.96 -14.36
CA GLY A 80 -3.57 -1.99 -13.94
C GLY A 80 -2.90 -3.09 -13.11
N GLY A 81 -3.65 -3.73 -12.21
CA GLY A 81 -3.14 -4.81 -11.35
C GLY A 81 -2.08 -4.36 -10.33
N THR A 82 -1.95 -3.05 -10.10
CA THR A 82 -0.93 -2.46 -9.21
C THR A 82 -1.57 -2.02 -7.90
N SER A 83 -0.84 -2.16 -6.80
CA SER A 83 -1.28 -1.68 -5.48
C SER A 83 -1.11 -0.17 -5.36
N TYR A 84 -2.15 0.51 -4.89
CA TYR A 84 -2.16 1.94 -4.63
C TYR A 84 -2.75 2.22 -3.24
N THR A 85 -2.25 3.26 -2.60
CA THR A 85 -2.90 3.86 -1.42
C THR A 85 -3.43 5.23 -1.80
N ILE A 86 -4.73 5.41 -1.67
CA ILE A 86 -5.40 6.71 -1.78
C ILE A 86 -5.59 7.26 -0.37
N SER A 87 -5.31 8.55 -0.17
CA SER A 87 -5.71 9.28 1.03
C SER A 87 -6.10 10.71 0.71
N PHE A 88 -6.91 11.31 1.57
CA PHE A 88 -7.21 12.74 1.57
C PHE A 88 -7.77 13.13 2.94
N TRP A 89 -7.67 14.41 3.26
CA TRP A 89 -8.29 14.98 4.45
C TRP A 89 -9.63 15.58 4.09
N TYR A 90 -10.61 15.46 4.99
CA TYR A 90 -11.95 15.98 4.76
C TYR A 90 -12.62 16.52 6.02
N LYS A 91 -13.60 17.40 5.79
CA LYS A 91 -14.66 17.75 6.74
C LYS A 91 -16.00 17.43 6.07
N ALA A 92 -16.95 16.93 6.84
CA ALA A 92 -18.29 16.58 6.39
C ALA A 92 -19.29 16.96 7.49
N ILE A 93 -19.89 18.14 7.34
CA ILE A 93 -20.75 18.76 8.35
C ILE A 93 -22.13 18.96 7.75
N GLY A 94 -23.16 18.42 8.40
CA GLY A 94 -24.54 18.54 7.98
C GLY A 94 -25.41 17.45 8.62
N ASP A 95 -26.15 16.72 7.79
CA ASP A 95 -27.15 15.75 8.25
C ASP A 95 -26.65 14.30 8.31
N GLY A 96 -25.36 14.08 8.01
CA GLY A 96 -24.74 12.76 7.98
C GLY A 96 -24.77 12.09 6.62
N THR A 97 -25.30 12.77 5.60
CA THR A 97 -25.30 12.32 4.20
C THR A 97 -24.50 13.26 3.28
N ASP A 98 -23.47 13.89 3.85
CA ASP A 98 -22.89 15.11 3.28
C ASP A 98 -21.85 14.86 2.18
N ALA A 99 -20.99 13.85 2.36
CA ALA A 99 -19.79 13.66 1.56
C ALA A 99 -19.54 12.20 1.18
N ARG A 100 -18.97 11.97 -0.02
CA ARG A 100 -18.56 10.62 -0.48
C ARG A 100 -17.26 10.65 -1.27
N ILE A 101 -16.48 9.58 -1.16
CA ILE A 101 -15.60 9.15 -2.27
C ILE A 101 -16.46 8.46 -3.34
N TRP A 102 -16.20 8.77 -4.60
CA TRP A 102 -16.97 8.24 -5.73
C TRP A 102 -16.10 7.90 -6.94
N SER A 103 -14.91 7.41 -6.66
CA SER A 103 -13.90 7.12 -7.66
C SER A 103 -14.22 5.86 -8.46
N VAL A 104 -13.67 5.81 -9.68
CA VAL A 104 -13.77 4.66 -10.59
C VAL A 104 -12.44 4.46 -11.30
N PHE A 105 -12.32 3.34 -12.01
CA PHE A 105 -11.22 3.11 -12.93
C PHE A 105 -11.73 3.23 -14.38
N LYS A 106 -10.81 3.48 -15.31
CA LYS A 106 -11.09 3.39 -16.74
C LYS A 106 -10.07 2.49 -17.42
N ASP A 107 -10.52 1.71 -18.40
CA ASP A 107 -9.63 1.00 -19.32
C ASP A 107 -9.08 1.94 -20.41
N ALA A 108 -8.23 1.39 -21.28
CA ALA A 108 -7.62 2.13 -22.38
C ALA A 108 -8.63 2.72 -23.39
N ALA A 109 -9.84 2.17 -23.48
CA ALA A 109 -10.92 2.67 -24.34
C ALA A 109 -11.84 3.68 -23.60
N GLY A 110 -11.56 3.97 -22.33
CA GLY A 110 -12.40 4.83 -21.48
C GLY A 110 -13.59 4.10 -20.85
N GLY A 111 -13.68 2.78 -20.97
CA GLY A 111 -14.70 1.96 -20.33
C GLY A 111 -14.54 1.97 -18.82
N ILE A 112 -15.65 2.11 -18.08
CA ILE A 112 -15.64 2.19 -16.61
C ILE A 112 -15.40 0.80 -16.03
N LEU A 113 -14.47 0.72 -15.08
CA LEU A 113 -14.19 -0.45 -14.26
C LEU A 113 -14.38 -0.11 -12.77
N TYR A 114 -14.83 -1.09 -12.00
CA TYR A 114 -15.03 -0.99 -10.55
C TYR A 114 -14.06 -1.90 -9.81
N LEU A 115 -13.75 -1.58 -8.56
CA LEU A 115 -12.81 -2.38 -7.77
C LEU A 115 -13.40 -3.75 -7.43
N ALA A 116 -14.69 -3.79 -7.10
CA ALA A 116 -15.37 -4.98 -6.58
C ALA A 116 -16.75 -5.22 -7.24
N GLY A 117 -16.92 -4.81 -8.51
CA GLY A 117 -18.18 -4.92 -9.26
C GLY A 117 -19.02 -3.64 -9.27
N ASP A 118 -20.00 -3.55 -10.18
CA ASP A 118 -20.86 -2.36 -10.31
C ASP A 118 -21.81 -2.21 -9.11
N ASN A 119 -22.04 -0.95 -8.75
CA ASN A 119 -22.92 -0.41 -7.72
C ASN A 119 -24.42 -0.76 -7.91
N THR A 120 -24.78 -1.58 -8.89
CA THR A 120 -26.19 -1.81 -9.25
C THR A 120 -26.67 -3.24 -9.07
N THR A 121 -25.79 -4.23 -8.87
CA THR A 121 -26.21 -5.62 -8.67
C THR A 121 -25.23 -6.44 -7.84
N THR A 122 -25.58 -6.75 -6.59
CA THR A 122 -25.27 -8.07 -6.02
C THR A 122 -26.57 -8.70 -5.56
N ALA A 123 -26.81 -9.93 -6.00
CA ALA A 123 -27.96 -10.77 -5.66
C ALA A 123 -28.05 -11.12 -4.14
N THR A 124 -27.26 -10.45 -3.31
CA THR A 124 -27.14 -10.63 -1.86
C THR A 124 -27.21 -9.31 -1.07
N GLY A 125 -27.41 -8.15 -1.73
CA GLY A 125 -27.62 -6.86 -1.04
C GLY A 125 -26.39 -6.28 -0.31
N ALA A 126 -25.23 -6.94 -0.38
CA ALA A 126 -23.98 -6.40 0.14
C ALA A 126 -23.27 -5.61 -0.96
N GLN A 127 -23.26 -4.28 -0.81
CA GLN A 127 -22.48 -3.41 -1.67
C GLN A 127 -21.05 -3.29 -1.14
N ILE A 128 -20.07 -3.63 -1.97
CA ILE A 128 -18.71 -3.94 -1.52
C ILE A 128 -17.60 -3.05 -2.09
N ASP A 129 -17.89 -2.03 -2.90
CA ASP A 129 -16.83 -1.17 -3.43
C ASP A 129 -16.47 -0.02 -2.45
N PRO A 130 -15.28 -0.06 -1.81
CA PRO A 130 -14.81 0.96 -0.87
C PRO A 130 -14.56 2.33 -1.52
N LEU A 131 -14.35 2.37 -2.83
CA LEU A 131 -14.12 3.62 -3.57
C LEU A 131 -15.45 4.26 -4.01
N ARG A 132 -16.58 3.63 -3.67
CA ARG A 132 -17.95 4.03 -4.02
C ARG A 132 -18.81 4.21 -2.76
N GLY A 133 -18.41 5.07 -1.82
CA GLY A 133 -19.27 5.47 -0.70
C GLY A 133 -18.60 5.97 0.59
N PRO A 134 -17.61 5.32 1.20
CA PRO A 134 -17.23 3.94 0.97
C PRO A 134 -18.45 3.01 1.10
N TYR A 135 -18.53 1.96 0.28
CA TYR A 135 -19.56 0.91 0.39
C TYR A 135 -21.03 1.42 0.29
N ASN A 136 -21.31 2.34 -0.63
CA ASN A 136 -22.54 3.15 -0.76
C ASN A 136 -22.90 4.06 0.39
N LEU A 137 -22.10 4.10 1.44
CA LEU A 137 -22.38 4.95 2.57
C LEU A 137 -21.90 6.35 2.27
N TYR A 138 -21.82 7.15 3.32
CA TYR A 138 -21.21 8.46 3.31
C TYR A 138 -19.92 8.39 4.13
N LEU A 139 -19.03 9.34 3.88
CA LEU A 139 -17.92 9.56 4.80
C LEU A 139 -18.50 9.89 6.18
N THR A 140 -17.89 9.35 7.23
CA THR A 140 -18.30 9.61 8.61
C THR A 140 -18.32 11.12 8.85
N PRO A 141 -19.38 11.68 9.45
CA PRO A 141 -19.45 13.10 9.75
C PRO A 141 -18.24 13.57 10.56
N ALA A 142 -17.68 14.71 10.17
CA ALA A 142 -16.42 15.22 10.70
C ALA A 142 -16.44 16.75 10.71
N ASN A 143 -16.41 17.33 11.93
CA ASN A 143 -16.29 18.78 12.12
C ASN A 143 -14.83 19.25 11.98
N ASP A 144 -13.90 18.43 12.47
CA ASP A 144 -12.47 18.63 12.32
C ASP A 144 -11.93 17.85 11.12
N TRP A 145 -10.78 18.27 10.61
CA TRP A 145 -10.10 17.58 9.52
C TRP A 145 -9.84 16.12 9.91
N THR A 146 -10.38 15.21 9.13
CA THR A 146 -10.29 13.76 9.31
C THR A 146 -9.71 13.13 8.06
N GLN A 147 -8.79 12.19 8.21
CA GLN A 147 -8.20 11.51 7.06
C GLN A 147 -9.05 10.31 6.64
N TYR A 148 -9.36 10.24 5.36
CA TYR A 148 -9.73 8.99 4.69
C TYR A 148 -8.48 8.37 4.07
N SER A 149 -8.28 7.07 4.27
CA SER A 149 -7.18 6.33 3.63
C SER A 149 -7.63 4.92 3.29
N PHE A 150 -7.28 4.46 2.09
CA PHE A 150 -7.61 3.12 1.62
C PHE A 150 -6.55 2.58 0.66
N THR A 151 -6.13 1.33 0.88
CA THR A 151 -5.21 0.62 -0.01
C THR A 151 -5.98 -0.38 -0.85
N PHE A 152 -5.74 -0.38 -2.16
CA PHE A 152 -6.39 -1.28 -3.12
C PHE A 152 -5.42 -1.76 -4.19
N THR A 153 -5.76 -2.87 -4.84
CA THR A 153 -5.12 -3.29 -6.11
C THR A 153 -6.04 -2.92 -7.26
N SER A 154 -5.55 -2.14 -8.22
CA SER A 154 -6.37 -1.70 -9.37
C SER A 154 -6.82 -2.89 -10.23
N PRO A 155 -7.98 -2.80 -10.91
CA PRO A 155 -8.36 -3.79 -11.91
C PRO A 155 -7.24 -3.97 -12.97
N ALA A 156 -7.01 -5.21 -13.41
CA ALA A 156 -5.90 -5.53 -14.33
C ALA A 156 -5.93 -4.73 -15.64
N ALA A 157 -7.12 -4.39 -16.14
CA ALA A 157 -7.32 -3.63 -17.37
C ALA A 157 -7.30 -2.10 -17.17
N ALA A 158 -7.20 -1.61 -15.93
CA ALA A 158 -7.26 -0.18 -15.66
C ALA A 158 -5.99 0.54 -16.14
N THR A 159 -6.17 1.68 -16.79
CA THR A 159 -5.10 2.60 -17.19
C THR A 159 -5.24 3.98 -16.54
N ILE A 160 -6.44 4.29 -16.04
CA ILE A 160 -6.75 5.55 -15.36
C ILE A 160 -7.48 5.23 -14.06
N PHE A 161 -7.09 5.92 -12.99
CA PHE A 161 -7.90 6.08 -11.79
C PHE A 161 -8.53 7.46 -11.82
N GLN A 162 -9.86 7.51 -11.95
CA GLN A 162 -10.60 8.74 -11.80
C GLN A 162 -10.86 8.94 -10.31
N LEU A 163 -10.00 9.73 -9.67
CA LEU A 163 -10.19 10.16 -8.29
C LEU A 163 -11.33 11.18 -8.24
N SER A 164 -12.43 10.83 -7.58
CA SER A 164 -13.61 11.68 -7.47
C SER A 164 -14.13 11.73 -6.04
N VAL A 165 -14.54 12.92 -5.62
CA VAL A 165 -15.26 13.15 -4.37
C VAL A 165 -16.56 13.92 -4.64
N ARG A 166 -17.50 13.84 -3.71
CA ARG A 166 -18.83 14.46 -3.83
C ARG A 166 -19.27 15.13 -2.55
N ALA A 167 -19.94 16.27 -2.71
CA ALA A 167 -20.81 16.86 -1.69
C ALA A 167 -22.29 16.69 -2.10
N TYR A 168 -23.17 16.55 -1.12
CA TYR A 168 -24.61 16.34 -1.32
C TYR A 168 -25.43 17.50 -0.75
N ASN A 169 -26.71 17.51 -1.15
CA ASN A 169 -27.69 18.47 -0.67
C ASN A 169 -27.78 18.46 0.85
N ASN A 170 -28.10 19.62 1.45
CA ASN A 170 -28.25 19.84 2.89
C ASN A 170 -26.94 19.78 3.69
N SER A 171 -25.79 19.56 3.06
CA SER A 171 -24.52 19.71 3.74
C SER A 171 -24.29 21.17 4.11
N THR A 172 -23.97 21.40 5.38
CA THR A 172 -23.55 22.71 5.88
C THR A 172 -22.18 23.07 5.33
N ASN A 173 -21.24 22.13 5.39
CA ASN A 173 -19.90 22.30 4.84
C ASN A 173 -19.27 20.95 4.52
N VAL A 174 -18.76 20.82 3.30
CA VAL A 174 -17.89 19.72 2.89
C VAL A 174 -16.58 20.32 2.41
N SER A 175 -15.48 19.88 3.00
CA SER A 175 -14.15 20.37 2.64
C SER A 175 -13.21 19.20 2.38
N TYR A 176 -12.26 19.39 1.47
CA TYR A 176 -11.24 18.41 1.12
C TYR A 176 -9.88 19.08 0.98
N ASP A 177 -8.85 18.34 1.37
CA ASP A 177 -7.47 18.80 1.33
C ASP A 177 -6.49 17.63 1.23
N ASP A 178 -5.24 17.91 0.85
CA ASP A 178 -4.10 16.99 0.89
C ASP A 178 -4.38 15.62 0.22
N PHE A 179 -4.90 15.63 -1.00
CA PHE A 179 -5.13 14.41 -1.79
C PHE A 179 -3.81 13.73 -2.17
N SER A 180 -3.77 12.42 -1.98
CA SER A 180 -2.60 11.61 -2.29
C SER A 180 -2.98 10.27 -2.90
N LEU A 181 -2.39 9.93 -4.05
CA LEU A 181 -2.44 8.60 -4.63
C LEU A 181 -1.02 8.15 -4.84
N VAL A 182 -0.59 7.19 -4.03
CA VAL A 182 0.78 6.70 -4.08
C VAL A 182 0.77 5.29 -4.64
N GLY A 183 1.48 5.10 -5.75
CA GLY A 183 1.74 3.78 -6.31
C GLY A 183 2.70 3.01 -5.43
N GLY A 184 2.26 1.87 -4.93
CA GLY A 184 3.12 0.94 -4.23
C GLY A 184 3.71 -0.07 -5.22
N THR A 185 4.93 0.18 -5.67
CA THR A 185 5.85 -0.94 -5.86
C THR A 185 6.33 -1.35 -4.48
N ALA A 186 5.50 -2.12 -3.78
CA ALA A 186 6.04 -3.39 -3.40
C ALA A 186 5.47 -4.39 -4.42
N ALA A 187 6.15 -4.60 -5.56
CA ALA A 187 6.93 -5.82 -5.53
C ALA A 187 7.34 -6.08 -4.08
N VAL A 188 6.74 -7.09 -3.48
CA VAL A 188 7.59 -7.94 -2.70
C VAL A 188 8.67 -8.42 -3.71
N GLU A 189 9.65 -7.57 -4.09
CA GLU A 189 11.00 -7.96 -3.72
C GLU A 189 10.76 -8.33 -2.28
N GLY A 190 10.76 -9.64 -1.99
CA GLY A 190 10.87 -10.07 -0.61
C GLY A 190 11.78 -9.05 0.03
N VAL A 191 11.43 -8.48 1.19
CA VAL A 191 12.48 -8.19 2.16
C VAL A 191 13.39 -9.38 2.00
N ALA A 192 14.52 -9.31 1.27
CA ALA A 192 14.98 -10.49 0.52
C ALA A 192 15.03 -11.60 1.54
N VAL A 193 14.03 -12.50 1.53
CA VAL A 193 13.60 -13.07 2.83
C VAL A 193 14.69 -14.03 3.09
N SER A 194 15.62 -13.62 3.96
CA SER A 194 17.02 -13.95 3.72
C SER A 194 17.05 -15.43 3.46
N LYS A 195 17.58 -15.87 2.30
CA LYS A 195 17.80 -17.31 2.10
C LYS A 195 18.67 -17.91 3.22
N HIS A 196 19.19 -17.06 4.11
CA HIS A 196 19.83 -17.39 5.37
C HIS A 196 18.91 -17.25 6.61
N ALA A 197 17.58 -17.41 6.48
CA ALA A 197 16.61 -17.39 7.60
C ALA A 197 16.08 -18.79 8.00
N LEU A 198 16.76 -19.87 7.60
CA LEU A 198 16.49 -21.25 8.04
C LEU A 198 16.88 -21.50 9.51
N VAL A 199 18.07 -21.06 9.95
CA VAL A 199 18.55 -21.26 11.33
C VAL A 199 18.74 -19.94 12.06
N LYS A 200 18.55 -19.95 13.39
CA LYS A 200 18.70 -18.78 14.27
C LYS A 200 20.11 -18.61 14.82
N ASN A 201 20.90 -19.68 14.84
CA ASN A 201 22.26 -19.67 15.33
C ASN A 201 23.19 -20.41 14.35
N THR A 202 24.30 -19.77 14.01
CA THR A 202 25.36 -20.35 13.17
C THR A 202 26.57 -20.78 13.98
N LEU A 203 26.69 -20.35 15.23
CA LEU A 203 27.60 -20.90 16.21
C LEU A 203 26.84 -21.88 17.10
N VAL A 204 27.21 -23.15 17.06
CA VAL A 204 26.42 -24.24 17.65
C VAL A 204 27.28 -24.99 18.65
N LYS A 205 26.82 -25.14 19.89
CA LYS A 205 27.36 -26.16 20.79
C LYS A 205 26.69 -27.47 20.43
N ASP A 206 25.55 -27.79 21.06
CA ASP A 206 24.77 -28.99 20.74
C ASP A 206 23.42 -28.69 20.10
N ALA A 207 22.82 -27.54 20.39
CA ALA A 207 21.49 -27.17 19.92
C ALA A 207 21.52 -26.24 18.70
N LEU A 208 20.95 -26.69 17.58
CA LEU A 208 20.65 -25.84 16.43
C LEU A 208 19.17 -25.47 16.43
N VAL A 209 18.85 -24.18 16.39
CA VAL A 209 17.48 -23.66 16.45
C VAL A 209 17.01 -23.20 15.08
N PHE A 210 15.81 -23.60 14.69
CA PHE A 210 15.24 -23.27 13.38
C PHE A 210 14.29 -22.08 13.45
N ALA A 211 14.34 -21.24 12.42
CA ALA A 211 13.48 -20.07 12.27
C ALA A 211 12.24 -20.34 11.40
N THR A 212 12.13 -21.53 10.83
CA THR A 212 11.00 -21.94 9.99
C THR A 212 10.85 -23.46 9.98
N LYS A 213 9.66 -23.92 9.61
CA LYS A 213 9.38 -25.35 9.40
C LYS A 213 10.03 -25.81 8.11
N SER A 214 10.78 -26.91 8.15
CA SER A 214 11.47 -27.45 6.97
C SER A 214 11.84 -28.91 7.16
N ASP A 215 11.89 -29.66 6.05
CA ASP A 215 12.73 -30.86 5.96
C ASP A 215 14.16 -30.41 5.68
N ILE A 216 15.14 -30.91 6.43
CA ILE A 216 16.52 -30.45 6.37
C ILE A 216 17.51 -31.58 6.13
N GLN A 217 18.66 -31.20 5.56
CA GLN A 217 19.86 -32.01 5.46
C GLN A 217 21.04 -31.25 6.04
N ILE A 218 21.82 -31.89 6.90
CA ILE A 218 23.11 -31.40 7.38
C ILE A 218 24.20 -32.14 6.63
N ILE A 219 25.10 -31.38 6.01
CA ILE A 219 26.13 -31.86 5.11
C ILE A 219 27.50 -31.46 5.66
N ASN A 220 28.45 -32.39 5.69
CA ASN A 220 29.83 -32.09 6.07
C ASN A 220 30.59 -31.41 4.92
N MET A 221 31.83 -30.97 5.17
CA MET A 221 32.65 -30.32 4.14
C MET A 221 33.10 -31.27 3.00
N ASN A 222 32.93 -32.59 3.17
CA ASN A 222 33.17 -33.57 2.11
C ASN A 222 31.93 -33.78 1.21
N GLY A 223 30.84 -33.05 1.45
CA GLY A 223 29.60 -33.15 0.67
C GLY A 223 28.68 -34.30 1.07
N GLN A 224 28.97 -35.02 2.16
CA GLN A 224 28.14 -36.13 2.64
C GLN A 224 27.03 -35.63 3.56
N VAL A 225 25.80 -36.14 3.38
CA VAL A 225 24.70 -35.93 4.31
C VAL A 225 24.97 -36.72 5.59
N VAL A 226 25.13 -36.03 6.71
CA VAL A 226 25.44 -36.62 8.03
C VAL A 226 24.23 -36.63 8.97
N LYS A 227 23.19 -35.84 8.68
CA LYS A 227 21.93 -35.86 9.43
C LYS A 227 20.79 -35.32 8.58
N THR A 228 19.58 -35.87 8.77
CA THR A 228 18.33 -35.36 8.20
C THR A 228 17.28 -35.25 9.28
N ALA A 229 16.35 -34.30 9.16
CA ALA A 229 15.23 -34.15 10.09
C ALA A 229 14.09 -33.35 9.47
N SER A 230 12.87 -33.53 9.98
CA SER A 230 11.78 -32.56 9.82
C SER A 230 11.73 -31.70 11.08
N VAL A 231 11.78 -30.39 10.93
CA VAL A 231 11.82 -29.43 12.05
C VAL A 231 10.67 -28.45 11.93
N ASP A 232 10.10 -28.05 13.06
CA ASP A 232 9.10 -26.98 13.12
C ASP A 232 9.76 -25.63 13.44
N ASN A 233 9.04 -24.53 13.22
CA ASN A 233 9.49 -23.20 13.61
C ASN A 233 9.78 -23.16 15.12
N ASN A 234 10.91 -22.55 15.51
CA ASN A 234 11.42 -22.47 16.90
C ASN A 234 11.82 -23.81 17.52
N SER A 235 11.78 -24.92 16.78
CA SER A 235 12.27 -26.20 17.29
C SER A 235 13.80 -26.25 17.35
N THR A 236 14.31 -27.12 18.21
CA THR A 236 15.75 -27.38 18.36
C THR A 236 16.09 -28.76 17.85
N LEU A 237 17.16 -28.86 17.06
CA LEU A 237 17.76 -30.13 16.68
C LEU A 237 19.06 -30.34 17.45
N ASP A 238 19.15 -31.47 18.14
CA ASP A 238 20.38 -31.88 18.84
C ASP A 238 21.43 -32.37 17.84
N LEU A 239 22.62 -31.80 17.91
CA LEU A 239 23.81 -32.12 17.12
C LEU A 239 24.95 -32.68 17.98
N SER A 240 24.72 -33.02 19.25
CA SER A 240 25.74 -33.53 20.19
C SER A 240 26.61 -34.66 19.63
N ALA A 241 26.02 -35.57 18.84
CA ALA A 241 26.71 -36.69 18.21
C ALA A 241 27.62 -36.32 17.02
N LEU A 242 27.53 -35.09 16.51
CA LEU A 242 28.38 -34.64 15.40
C LEU A 242 29.74 -34.12 15.94
N PRO A 243 30.87 -34.42 15.27
CA PRO A 243 32.14 -33.80 15.62
C PRO A 243 32.11 -32.28 15.50
N LYS A 244 33.02 -31.60 16.21
CA LYS A 244 33.26 -30.16 16.03
C LYS A 244 33.72 -29.88 14.60
N GLY A 245 33.28 -28.77 14.01
CA GLY A 245 33.63 -28.42 12.64
C GLY A 245 32.56 -27.60 11.92
N THR A 246 32.82 -27.32 10.65
CA THR A 246 31.89 -26.60 9.77
C THR A 246 30.93 -27.57 9.08
N TYR A 247 29.65 -27.21 9.04
CA TYR A 247 28.61 -27.94 8.33
C TYR A 247 27.76 -26.99 7.48
N ILE A 248 27.10 -27.55 6.49
CA ILE A 248 26.09 -26.87 5.68
C ILE A 248 24.72 -27.45 6.02
N VAL A 249 23.76 -26.60 6.37
CA VAL A 249 22.36 -26.94 6.57
C VAL A 249 21.60 -26.53 5.32
N LYS A 250 20.99 -27.48 4.64
CA LYS A 250 20.09 -27.26 3.51
C LYS A 250 18.65 -27.51 3.93
N GLY A 251 17.73 -26.71 3.42
CA GLY A 251 16.30 -26.85 3.66
C GLY A 251 15.50 -25.88 2.82
N ILE A 252 14.24 -25.68 3.17
CA ILE A 252 13.36 -24.66 2.60
C ILE A 252 13.18 -23.56 3.65
N ALA A 253 13.39 -22.32 3.25
CA ALA A 253 13.00 -21.17 4.06
C ALA A 253 12.17 -20.24 3.19
N ASN A 254 10.97 -19.89 3.69
CA ASN A 254 10.06 -18.95 3.01
C ASN A 254 9.68 -19.38 1.58
N GLY A 255 9.51 -20.69 1.36
CA GLY A 255 9.13 -21.23 0.04
C GLY A 255 10.28 -21.42 -0.93
N GLU A 256 11.51 -21.03 -0.59
CA GLU A 256 12.70 -21.17 -1.43
C GLU A 256 13.76 -22.09 -0.81
N GLY A 257 14.63 -22.65 -1.64
CA GLY A 257 15.80 -23.41 -1.19
C GLY A 257 16.78 -22.55 -0.40
N SER A 258 17.04 -22.93 0.84
CA SER A 258 17.96 -22.27 1.77
C SER A 258 19.21 -23.13 2.00
N VAL A 259 20.38 -22.47 2.05
CA VAL A 259 21.66 -23.09 2.36
C VAL A 259 22.40 -22.21 3.36
N GLN A 260 22.76 -22.76 4.51
CA GLN A 260 23.46 -22.03 5.57
C GLN A 260 24.64 -22.77 6.13
N LYS A 261 25.75 -22.04 6.32
CA LYS A 261 26.92 -22.54 7.03
C LYS A 261 26.73 -22.37 8.53
N ILE A 262 27.01 -23.44 9.27
CA ILE A 262 27.12 -23.43 10.73
C ILE A 262 28.51 -23.92 11.15
N ASN A 263 28.97 -23.48 12.32
CA ASN A 263 30.19 -23.94 12.96
C ASN A 263 29.81 -24.57 14.32
N LYS A 264 30.01 -25.89 14.44
CA LYS A 264 29.87 -26.61 15.70
C LYS A 264 31.17 -26.51 16.52
N GLN A 265 31.07 -26.02 17.75
CA GLN A 265 32.18 -25.76 18.67
C GLN A 265 32.18 -26.68 19.89
#